data_AF-A0A8C2M494-F1
#
_entry.id   AF-A0A8C2M494-F1
#
_cell.length_a   1.000
_cell.length_b   1.000
_cell.length_c   1.000
_cell.angle_alpha   90.00
_cell.angle_beta   90.00
_cell.angle_gamma   90.00
#
_symmetry.space_group_name_H-M   'P 1'
#
loop_
_entity.id
_entity.type
_entity.pdbx_description
1 polymer ?
#
loop_
_entity_poly.entity_id
_entity_poly.type
_entity_poly.pdbx_seq_one_letter_code
_entity_poly.pdbx_strand_id
1 'polypeptide(L)'
;SSELLSIMNNEWLIGFLHPPPVSLDMKPPILQPTEIPTSSSSQHFNLNFTITNLPYSHDIAQPGTTKHQQNKRSIEYALNQIFRNSSIKSYFSECQVLAFRYVSNSNHTGVDSLCNFSPLARRVDRVAIYEEFLRMTQNGTRLLNFTLDRQSVLVDGYSSSRDDDVMKNYGLPFWAIILICLAVLLILITCLMCCFLVTICRRKKEGDYQVQRHRLGYYLPHLDLRKFP
;
A
#
# COMPACT_ATOMS: atom_id res chain seq x y z
N SER A 1 70.79 -0.37 17.47
CA SER A 1 70.44 -0.97 18.77
C SER A 1 71.52 -0.56 19.74
N SER A 2 71.26 0.48 20.53
CA SER A 2 72.20 1.10 21.48
C SER A 2 71.49 2.30 22.10
N GLU A 3 71.38 2.36 23.42
CA GLU A 3 70.77 3.48 24.14
C GLU A 3 71.78 4.59 24.43
N LEU A 4 71.24 5.80 24.66
CA LEU A 4 71.77 6.88 25.50
C LEU A 4 73.23 7.36 25.32
N LEU A 5 73.36 8.65 24.99
CA LEU A 5 74.55 9.45 25.26
C LEU A 5 74.13 10.85 25.72
N SER A 6 74.61 11.27 26.88
CA SER A 6 74.57 12.62 27.52
C SER A 6 73.43 13.59 27.08
N ILE A 7 72.46 13.95 27.92
CA ILE A 7 72.62 14.71 29.19
C ILE A 7 73.66 15.83 29.10
N MET A 8 73.20 17.07 28.98
CA MET A 8 73.65 18.24 29.77
C MET A 8 72.73 19.45 29.50
N ASN A 9 72.77 20.45 30.39
CA ASN A 9 72.12 21.77 30.30
C ASN A 9 70.61 21.87 30.59
N ASN A 10 70.26 21.50 31.83
CA ASN A 10 69.57 22.37 32.79
C ASN A 10 70.23 23.80 32.85
N GLU A 11 69.70 24.92 33.37
CA GLU A 11 68.71 25.30 34.41
C GLU A 11 68.63 26.86 34.38
N TRP A 12 67.75 27.71 34.95
CA TRP A 12 66.57 27.72 35.87
C TRP A 12 65.36 28.36 35.10
N LEU A 13 64.14 28.68 35.56
CA LEU A 13 63.49 29.14 36.82
C LEU A 13 62.06 28.53 36.86
N ILE A 14 61.58 27.80 37.88
CA ILE A 14 61.24 28.16 39.28
C ILE A 14 60.04 29.10 39.45
N GLY A 15 59.03 28.64 40.21
CA GLY A 15 57.84 29.41 40.62
C GLY A 15 56.74 28.57 41.29
N PHE A 16 57.04 27.79 42.34
CA PHE A 16 56.04 26.97 43.05
C PHE A 16 55.17 27.77 44.03
N LEU A 17 53.89 27.37 44.21
CA LEU A 17 53.18 27.34 45.51
C LEU A 17 51.83 26.59 45.41
N HIS A 18 51.51 25.80 46.44
CA HIS A 18 50.24 25.07 46.72
C HIS A 18 49.85 25.41 48.18
N PRO A 19 48.57 25.42 48.63
CA PRO A 19 47.78 24.18 48.89
C PRO A 19 46.21 24.31 48.74
N PRO A 20 45.40 23.26 49.02
CA PRO A 20 43.92 23.21 48.85
C PRO A 20 43.17 23.49 50.22
N PRO A 21 41.81 23.42 50.42
CA PRO A 21 40.83 22.44 49.87
C PRO A 21 39.38 22.87 49.53
N VAL A 22 38.73 21.99 48.74
CA VAL A 22 37.30 21.59 48.68
C VAL A 22 36.19 22.59 49.02
N SER A 23 35.32 22.86 48.03
CA SER A 23 33.86 22.78 48.21
C SER A 23 33.18 22.35 46.90
N LEU A 24 32.09 21.59 47.00
CA LEU A 24 31.17 21.27 45.92
C LEU A 24 29.95 22.18 46.06
N ASP A 25 29.57 22.89 44.99
CA ASP A 25 28.22 23.45 44.89
C ASP A 25 27.71 23.45 43.44
N MET A 26 26.39 23.40 43.28
CA MET A 26 25.73 22.84 42.10
C MET A 26 25.09 23.94 41.24
N LYS A 27 25.47 24.04 39.96
CA LYS A 27 24.74 24.86 38.98
C LYS A 27 24.49 24.12 37.66
N PRO A 28 23.24 23.84 37.30
CA PRO A 28 22.93 23.21 36.02
C PRO A 28 23.19 24.19 34.85
N PRO A 29 23.73 23.73 33.72
CA PRO A 29 23.89 24.55 32.52
C PRO A 29 22.54 25.09 32.02
N ILE A 30 22.55 26.34 31.57
CA ILE A 30 21.37 26.99 30.98
C ILE A 30 21.14 26.41 29.57
N LEU A 31 19.92 25.95 29.32
CA LEU A 31 19.47 25.52 27.99
C LEU A 31 19.52 26.71 27.01
N GLN A 32 20.52 26.70 26.12
CA GLN A 32 20.45 27.49 24.89
C GLN A 32 19.41 26.84 23.96
N PRO A 33 18.48 27.60 23.34
CA PRO A 33 17.58 27.04 22.35
C PRO A 33 18.40 26.50 21.16
N THR A 34 18.30 25.20 20.90
CA THR A 34 18.73 24.66 19.61
C THR A 34 17.86 25.27 18.53
N GLU A 35 18.44 26.05 17.63
CA GLU A 35 17.77 26.39 16.38
C GLU A 35 17.53 25.09 15.61
N ILE A 36 16.30 24.57 15.70
CA ILE A 36 15.84 23.52 14.82
C ILE A 36 15.96 24.09 13.40
N PRO A 37 16.76 23.49 12.51
CA PRO A 37 16.74 23.87 11.10
C PRO A 37 15.33 23.60 10.60
N THR A 38 14.53 24.65 10.48
CA THR A 38 13.16 24.58 9.97
C THR A 38 13.27 24.40 8.47
N SER A 39 13.68 23.19 8.10
CA SER A 39 13.83 22.72 6.74
C SER A 39 12.44 22.76 6.13
N SER A 40 12.23 23.81 5.35
CA SER A 40 11.05 24.06 4.54
C SER A 40 11.03 23.10 3.34
N SER A 41 11.06 21.80 3.63
CA SER A 41 11.11 20.71 2.67
C SER A 41 9.83 20.72 1.83
N SER A 42 9.95 21.25 0.61
CA SER A 42 8.87 21.25 -0.37
C SER A 42 8.40 19.82 -0.59
N GLN A 43 7.09 19.62 -0.69
CA GLN A 43 6.53 18.32 -0.97
C GLN A 43 6.48 18.12 -2.49
N HIS A 44 7.10 17.04 -2.95
CA HIS A 44 7.20 16.68 -4.35
C HIS A 44 6.22 15.55 -4.65
N PHE A 45 5.42 15.69 -5.70
CA PHE A 45 4.47 14.68 -6.17
C PHE A 45 4.73 14.37 -7.65
N ASN A 46 4.76 13.09 -8.01
CA ASN A 46 4.87 12.64 -9.40
C ASN A 46 3.49 12.69 -10.05
N LEU A 47 3.27 13.63 -10.98
CA LEU A 47 2.08 13.73 -11.82
C LEU A 47 2.40 13.13 -13.19
N ASN A 48 1.82 11.96 -13.46
CA ASN A 48 2.03 11.22 -14.71
C ASN A 48 0.72 11.12 -15.49
N PHE A 49 0.78 11.25 -16.82
CA PHE A 49 -0.39 11.20 -17.71
C PHE A 49 0.03 10.91 -19.15
N THR A 50 -0.92 10.67 -20.06
CA THR A 50 -0.66 10.43 -21.48
C THR A 50 -1.34 11.49 -22.34
N ILE A 51 -0.58 12.08 -23.25
CA ILE A 51 -1.06 13.01 -24.27
C ILE A 51 -1.36 12.22 -25.55
N THR A 52 -2.61 12.24 -25.99
CA THR A 52 -3.08 11.47 -27.16
C THR A 52 -2.83 12.21 -28.48
N ASN A 53 -2.84 13.55 -28.48
CA ASN A 53 -2.56 14.37 -29.67
C ASN A 53 -1.08 14.73 -29.87
N LEU A 54 -0.15 14.08 -29.14
CA LEU A 54 1.30 14.24 -29.29
C LEU A 54 1.93 12.90 -29.71
N PRO A 55 2.20 12.68 -31.01
CA PRO A 55 2.72 11.40 -31.49
C PRO A 55 4.19 11.20 -31.07
N TYR A 56 4.44 10.15 -30.29
CA TYR A 56 5.77 9.76 -29.84
C TYR A 56 6.68 9.47 -31.03
N SER A 57 7.91 9.96 -30.95
CA SER A 57 8.89 9.86 -32.03
C SER A 57 10.30 9.90 -31.45
N HIS A 58 11.28 9.45 -32.24
CA HIS A 58 12.70 9.46 -31.88
C HIS A 58 13.15 10.78 -31.26
N ASP A 59 12.76 11.92 -31.85
CA ASP A 59 13.19 13.23 -31.36
C ASP A 59 12.54 13.60 -30.03
N ILE A 60 11.31 13.13 -29.75
CA ILE A 60 10.66 13.31 -28.43
C ILE A 60 11.33 12.44 -27.37
N ALA A 61 11.79 11.25 -27.74
CA ALA A 61 12.52 10.35 -26.84
C ALA A 61 13.91 10.89 -26.43
N GLN A 62 14.54 11.75 -27.25
CA GLN A 62 15.87 12.29 -27.00
C GLN A 62 15.83 13.71 -26.38
N PRO A 63 16.30 13.91 -25.13
CA PRO A 63 16.24 15.21 -24.44
C PRO A 63 16.92 16.39 -25.16
N GLY A 64 17.96 16.10 -25.96
CA GLY A 64 18.75 17.13 -26.65
C GLY A 64 18.12 17.73 -27.89
N THR A 65 16.96 17.24 -28.37
CA THR A 65 16.37 17.76 -29.61
C THR A 65 15.49 18.99 -29.39
N THR A 66 15.37 19.83 -30.42
CA THR A 66 14.43 20.95 -30.46
C THR A 66 12.99 20.48 -30.22
N LYS A 67 12.59 19.31 -30.75
CA LYS A 67 11.22 18.78 -30.60
C LYS A 67 10.93 18.33 -29.17
N HIS A 68 11.85 17.65 -28.50
CA HIS A 68 11.73 17.35 -27.07
C HIS A 68 11.65 18.65 -26.26
N GLN A 69 12.63 19.54 -26.44
CA GLN A 69 12.75 20.74 -25.61
C GLN A 69 11.59 21.73 -25.81
N GLN A 70 11.01 21.81 -27.01
CA GLN A 70 9.80 22.58 -27.27
C GLN A 70 8.58 21.98 -26.57
N ASN A 71 8.31 20.69 -26.76
CA ASN A 71 7.15 20.03 -26.12
C ASN A 71 7.27 20.06 -24.59
N LYS A 72 8.47 19.85 -24.04
CA LYS A 72 8.76 20.01 -22.61
C LYS A 72 8.31 21.38 -22.11
N ARG A 73 8.81 22.47 -22.70
CA ARG A 73 8.43 23.85 -22.30
C ARG A 73 6.93 24.11 -22.45
N SER A 74 6.28 23.61 -23.51
CA SER A 74 4.84 23.82 -23.73
C SER A 74 3.98 23.07 -22.71
N ILE A 75 4.37 21.84 -22.33
CA ILE A 75 3.65 21.03 -21.33
C ILE A 75 3.91 21.58 -19.92
N GLU A 76 5.15 21.94 -19.60
CA GLU A 76 5.51 22.64 -18.35
C GLU A 76 4.73 23.95 -18.22
N TYR A 77 4.67 24.78 -19.26
CA TYR A 77 3.83 25.98 -19.28
C TYR A 77 2.36 25.63 -18.98
N ALA A 78 1.79 24.63 -19.67
CA ALA A 78 0.39 24.27 -19.48
C ALA A 78 0.08 23.78 -18.05
N LEU A 79 0.94 22.92 -17.48
CA LEU A 79 0.84 22.46 -16.08
C LEU A 79 0.95 23.64 -15.10
N ASN A 80 1.93 24.51 -15.28
CA ASN A 80 2.12 25.67 -14.43
C ASN A 80 0.96 26.67 -14.54
N GLN A 81 0.33 26.83 -15.71
CA GLN A 81 -0.86 27.67 -15.87
C GLN A 81 -2.09 27.09 -15.17
N ILE A 82 -2.37 25.78 -15.27
CA ILE A 82 -3.53 25.21 -14.58
C ILE A 82 -3.38 25.29 -13.06
N PHE A 83 -2.20 24.95 -12.51
CA PHE A 83 -2.01 24.96 -11.07
C PHE A 83 -1.90 26.38 -10.48
N ARG A 84 -1.42 27.38 -11.22
CA ARG A 84 -1.46 28.80 -10.77
C ARG A 84 -2.88 29.39 -10.79
N ASN A 85 -3.79 28.84 -11.59
CA ASN A 85 -5.20 29.21 -11.61
C ASN A 85 -6.11 28.28 -10.79
N SER A 86 -5.52 27.32 -10.06
CA SER A 86 -6.22 26.30 -9.29
C SER A 86 -6.77 26.80 -7.94
N SER A 87 -7.54 25.94 -7.27
CA SER A 87 -7.92 26.12 -5.86
C SER A 87 -6.72 26.00 -4.91
N ILE A 88 -5.72 25.19 -5.25
CA ILE A 88 -4.50 24.93 -4.45
C ILE A 88 -3.33 25.87 -4.78
N LYS A 89 -3.56 26.91 -5.58
CA LYS A 89 -2.51 27.83 -6.11
C LYS A 89 -1.65 28.53 -5.06
N SER A 90 -2.16 28.69 -3.83
CA SER A 90 -1.40 29.26 -2.69
C SER A 90 -0.33 28.31 -2.14
N TYR A 91 -0.39 27.03 -2.51
CA TYR A 91 0.53 25.99 -2.09
C TYR A 91 1.45 25.54 -3.23
N PHE A 92 1.02 25.71 -4.48
CA PHE A 92 1.78 25.33 -5.67
C PHE A 92 3.02 26.21 -5.89
N SER A 93 4.13 25.61 -6.33
CA SER A 93 5.33 26.33 -6.76
C SER A 93 5.56 26.17 -8.26
N GLU A 94 5.76 24.94 -8.71
CA GLU A 94 6.01 24.61 -10.12
C GLU A 94 5.69 23.15 -10.46
N CYS A 95 5.54 22.84 -11.75
CA CYS A 95 5.72 21.49 -12.28
C CYS A 95 6.82 21.48 -13.34
N GLN A 96 7.67 20.44 -13.33
CA GLN A 96 8.74 20.21 -14.30
C GLN A 96 8.53 18.84 -14.98
N VAL A 97 8.76 18.73 -16.29
CA VAL A 97 8.63 17.46 -17.02
C VAL A 97 9.96 16.70 -16.94
N LEU A 98 9.93 15.51 -16.35
CA LEU A 98 11.10 14.66 -16.18
C LEU A 98 11.43 13.91 -17.47
N ALA A 99 10.43 13.27 -18.09
CA ALA A 99 10.62 12.39 -19.23
C ALA A 99 9.38 12.31 -20.15
N PHE A 100 9.62 11.85 -21.37
CA PHE A 100 8.58 11.39 -22.30
C PHE A 100 8.72 9.89 -22.56
N ARG A 101 7.68 9.13 -22.23
CA ARG A 101 7.61 7.69 -22.40
C ARG A 101 6.82 7.30 -23.65
N TYR A 102 7.25 6.22 -24.29
CA TYR A 102 6.42 5.48 -25.23
C TYR A 102 5.23 4.83 -24.50
N VAL A 103 4.06 4.79 -25.13
CA VAL A 103 2.86 4.10 -24.62
C VAL A 103 2.49 2.95 -25.57
N SER A 104 2.67 1.72 -25.10
CA SER A 104 2.46 0.48 -25.85
C SER A 104 1.12 0.43 -26.58
N ASN A 105 1.11 -0.17 -27.77
CA ASN A 105 -0.08 -0.33 -28.63
C ASN A 105 -0.73 1.00 -29.07
N SER A 106 -0.03 2.12 -28.93
CA SER A 106 -0.43 3.43 -29.42
C SER A 106 0.76 4.15 -30.07
N ASN A 107 0.52 5.35 -30.60
CA ASN A 107 1.56 6.33 -30.90
C ASN A 107 1.57 7.48 -29.87
N HIS A 108 0.85 7.38 -28.75
CA HIS A 108 0.70 8.47 -27.78
C HIS A 108 1.98 8.69 -26.95
N THR A 109 2.14 9.91 -26.42
CA THR A 109 3.27 10.28 -25.56
C THR A 109 2.85 10.27 -24.09
N GLY A 110 3.43 9.36 -23.31
CA GLY A 110 3.39 9.41 -21.86
C GLY A 110 4.28 10.55 -21.35
N VAL A 111 3.83 11.26 -20.33
CA VAL A 111 4.55 12.34 -19.65
C VAL A 111 4.74 11.93 -18.20
N ASP A 112 5.98 12.03 -17.71
CA ASP A 112 6.29 12.00 -16.29
C ASP A 112 6.69 13.41 -15.85
N SER A 113 6.05 13.94 -14.80
CA SER A 113 6.34 15.27 -14.29
C SER A 113 6.39 15.30 -12.76
N LEU A 114 7.24 16.17 -12.22
CA LEU A 114 7.34 16.40 -10.77
C LEU A 114 6.72 17.76 -10.46
N CYS A 115 5.72 17.78 -9.58
CA CYS A 115 5.06 19.00 -9.13
C CYS A 115 5.42 19.30 -7.67
N ASN A 116 5.88 20.52 -7.44
CA ASN A 116 6.47 21.00 -6.19
C ASN A 116 5.44 21.87 -5.45
N PHE A 117 5.22 21.56 -4.17
CA PHE A 117 4.30 22.29 -3.28
C PHE A 117 5.01 22.73 -1.99
N SER A 118 4.61 23.88 -1.46
CA SER A 118 5.15 24.48 -0.23
C SER A 118 4.96 23.56 1.00
N PRO A 119 5.92 23.47 1.94
CA PRO A 119 5.77 22.72 3.20
C PRO A 119 4.62 23.21 4.09
N LEU A 120 4.10 24.43 3.86
CA LEU A 120 2.90 24.94 4.54
C LEU A 120 1.63 24.19 4.09
N ALA A 121 1.71 23.42 3.00
CA ALA A 121 0.61 22.69 2.38
C ALA A 121 0.23 21.39 3.12
N ARG A 122 0.10 21.40 4.46
CA ARG A 122 -0.41 20.27 5.27
C ARG A 122 -1.84 19.78 4.89
N ARG A 123 -2.46 20.38 3.87
CA ARG A 123 -3.78 20.05 3.31
C ARG A 123 -3.73 19.61 1.84
N VAL A 124 -2.56 19.59 1.21
CA VAL A 124 -2.39 19.13 -0.17
C VAL A 124 -1.79 17.73 -0.14
N ASP A 125 -2.59 16.75 -0.54
CA ASP A 125 -2.15 15.37 -0.75
C ASP A 125 -2.34 14.97 -2.22
N ARG A 126 -1.99 13.71 -2.53
CA ARG A 126 -2.11 13.15 -3.89
C ARG A 126 -3.56 13.13 -4.40
N VAL A 127 -4.56 13.08 -3.52
CA VAL A 127 -5.98 13.07 -3.88
C VAL A 127 -6.43 14.49 -4.24
N ALA A 128 -6.08 15.48 -3.42
CA ALA A 128 -6.36 16.89 -3.69
C ALA A 128 -5.71 17.37 -5.00
N ILE A 129 -4.46 16.94 -5.29
CA ILE A 129 -3.77 17.25 -6.55
C ILE A 129 -4.45 16.56 -7.73
N TYR A 130 -4.83 15.28 -7.59
CA TYR A 130 -5.51 14.52 -8.65
C TYR A 130 -6.87 15.14 -9.01
N GLU A 131 -7.73 15.40 -8.02
CA GLU A 131 -9.05 16.00 -8.25
C GLU A 131 -8.95 17.42 -8.82
N GLU A 132 -8.03 18.24 -8.31
CA GLU A 132 -7.83 19.60 -8.82
C GLU A 132 -7.23 19.60 -10.24
N PHE A 133 -6.34 18.65 -10.56
CA PHE A 133 -5.86 18.44 -11.93
C PHE A 133 -7.01 18.05 -12.86
N LEU A 134 -7.84 17.06 -12.49
CA LEU A 134 -9.02 16.68 -13.28
C LEU A 134 -9.98 17.87 -13.46
N ARG A 135 -10.25 18.63 -12.39
CA ARG A 135 -11.13 19.82 -12.40
C ARG A 135 -10.62 20.88 -13.38
N MET A 136 -9.31 21.14 -13.40
CA MET A 136 -8.70 22.14 -14.29
C MET A 136 -8.45 21.63 -15.73
N THR A 137 -8.54 20.32 -15.98
CA THR A 137 -8.28 19.69 -17.29
C THR A 137 -9.51 19.04 -17.94
N GLN A 138 -10.71 19.56 -17.64
CA GLN A 138 -11.98 19.06 -18.20
C GLN A 138 -12.17 17.55 -17.92
N ASN A 139 -12.08 17.16 -16.64
CA ASN A 139 -12.09 15.77 -16.16
C ASN A 139 -10.95 14.92 -16.76
N GLY A 140 -9.73 15.47 -16.81
CA GLY A 140 -8.54 14.74 -17.29
C GLY A 140 -8.52 14.48 -18.79
N THR A 141 -9.26 15.26 -19.59
CA THR A 141 -9.34 15.06 -21.05
C THR A 141 -8.61 16.14 -21.86
N ARG A 142 -8.31 17.31 -21.28
CA ARG A 142 -7.70 18.43 -22.00
C ARG A 142 -6.85 19.35 -21.12
N LEU A 143 -5.56 19.42 -21.43
CA LEU A 143 -4.58 20.34 -20.84
C LEU A 143 -4.23 21.43 -21.88
N LEU A 144 -5.00 22.53 -21.86
CA LEU A 144 -4.93 23.65 -22.84
C LEU A 144 -5.09 23.19 -24.31
N ASN A 145 -3.97 22.96 -25.01
CA ASN A 145 -3.89 22.50 -26.40
C ASN A 145 -3.58 20.99 -26.52
N PHE A 146 -3.27 20.31 -25.41
CA PHE A 146 -3.01 18.88 -25.34
C PHE A 146 -4.29 18.12 -24.98
N THR A 147 -4.60 17.07 -25.74
CA THR A 147 -5.66 16.12 -25.43
C THR A 147 -5.07 14.99 -24.59
N LEU A 148 -5.75 14.62 -23.51
CA LEU A 148 -5.27 13.66 -22.53
C LEU A 148 -6.12 12.38 -22.52
N ASP A 149 -5.49 11.26 -22.15
CA ASP A 149 -6.22 10.08 -21.68
C ASP A 149 -6.44 10.17 -20.16
N ARG A 150 -7.69 10.38 -19.76
CA ARG A 150 -8.13 10.42 -18.35
C ARG A 150 -7.71 9.19 -17.56
N GLN A 151 -7.72 8.00 -18.17
CA GLN A 151 -7.44 6.74 -17.45
C GLN A 151 -5.95 6.58 -17.12
N SER A 152 -5.08 7.32 -17.81
CA SER A 152 -3.62 7.32 -17.58
C SER A 152 -3.14 8.29 -16.50
N VAL A 153 -4.02 9.15 -15.97
CA VAL A 153 -3.67 10.18 -14.97
C VAL A 153 -3.38 9.52 -13.63
N LEU A 154 -2.19 9.79 -13.06
CA LEU A 154 -1.70 9.23 -11.80
C LEU A 154 -0.99 10.34 -10.99
N VAL A 155 -1.23 10.39 -9.68
CA VAL A 155 -0.47 11.23 -8.74
C VAL A 155 0.15 10.36 -7.65
N ASP A 156 1.47 10.19 -7.66
CA ASP A 156 2.20 9.22 -6.83
C ASP A 156 1.55 7.82 -6.81
N GLY A 157 1.09 7.36 -7.98
CA GLY A 157 0.41 6.07 -8.17
C GLY A 157 -1.09 6.06 -7.83
N TYR A 158 -1.65 7.10 -7.23
CA TYR A 158 -3.09 7.22 -6.99
C TYR A 158 -3.86 7.61 -8.25
N SER A 159 -5.00 6.96 -8.47
CA SER A 159 -6.04 7.32 -9.46
C SER A 159 -7.36 6.66 -9.07
N SER A 160 -8.50 7.36 -9.22
CA SER A 160 -9.77 6.88 -8.64
C SER A 160 -10.20 5.50 -9.15
N SER A 161 -9.97 5.21 -10.44
CA SER A 161 -10.34 3.93 -11.06
C SER A 161 -9.64 2.71 -10.42
N ARG A 162 -8.48 2.89 -9.79
CA ARG A 162 -7.74 1.77 -9.16
C ARG A 162 -8.42 1.33 -7.87
N ASP A 163 -8.90 2.26 -7.05
CA ASP A 163 -9.64 1.91 -5.83
C ASP A 163 -11.01 1.30 -6.17
N ASP A 164 -11.67 1.79 -7.22
CA ASP A 164 -12.89 1.18 -7.79
C ASP A 164 -12.65 -0.27 -8.23
N ASP A 165 -11.57 -0.56 -8.98
CA ASP A 165 -11.28 -1.90 -9.47
C ASP A 165 -10.78 -2.84 -8.37
N VAL A 166 -10.02 -2.36 -7.38
CA VAL A 166 -9.72 -3.13 -6.16
C VAL A 166 -11.01 -3.52 -5.44
N MET A 167 -11.94 -2.58 -5.27
CA MET A 167 -13.23 -2.84 -4.61
C MET A 167 -14.13 -3.80 -5.40
N LYS A 168 -14.14 -3.72 -6.74
CA LYS A 168 -14.84 -4.69 -7.61
C LYS A 168 -14.27 -6.11 -7.50
N ASN A 169 -12.95 -6.27 -7.36
CA ASN A 169 -12.33 -7.60 -7.24
C ASN A 169 -12.71 -8.36 -5.95
N TYR A 170 -13.21 -7.67 -4.91
CA TYR A 170 -13.81 -8.30 -3.72
C TYR A 170 -15.35 -8.38 -3.77
N GLY A 171 -15.97 -7.84 -4.82
CA GLY A 171 -17.41 -7.83 -5.03
C GLY A 171 -17.97 -9.16 -5.53
N LEU A 172 -18.02 -10.18 -4.66
CA LEU A 172 -18.75 -11.42 -4.95
C LEU A 172 -20.20 -11.08 -5.34
N PRO A 173 -20.69 -11.49 -6.53
CA PRO A 173 -22.05 -11.17 -6.95
C PRO A 173 -23.07 -11.84 -6.02
N PHE A 174 -24.23 -11.22 -5.81
CA PHE A 174 -25.26 -11.74 -4.90
C PHE A 174 -25.68 -13.18 -5.24
N TRP A 175 -25.65 -13.56 -6.51
CA TRP A 175 -25.82 -14.95 -6.97
C TRP A 175 -24.83 -15.95 -6.34
N ALA A 176 -23.57 -15.57 -6.14
CA ALA A 176 -22.58 -16.43 -5.49
C ALA A 176 -22.92 -16.67 -4.00
N ILE A 177 -23.43 -15.65 -3.31
CA ILE A 177 -23.92 -15.79 -1.92
C ILE A 177 -25.10 -16.77 -1.89
N ILE A 178 -26.06 -16.63 -2.82
CA ILE A 178 -27.21 -17.54 -2.95
C ILE A 178 -26.73 -18.99 -3.22
N LEU A 179 -25.77 -19.20 -4.11
CA LEU A 179 -25.21 -20.52 -4.41
C LEU A 179 -24.50 -21.15 -3.20
N ILE A 180 -23.75 -20.36 -2.41
CA ILE A 180 -23.11 -20.83 -1.17
C ILE A 180 -24.18 -21.23 -0.15
N CYS A 181 -25.22 -20.40 0.05
CA CYS A 181 -26.33 -20.71 0.96
C CYS A 181 -27.08 -21.98 0.53
N LEU A 182 -27.35 -22.17 -0.77
CA LEU A 182 -27.98 -23.37 -1.31
C LEU A 182 -27.10 -24.62 -1.12
N ALA A 183 -25.79 -24.53 -1.34
CA ALA A 183 -24.87 -25.64 -1.11
C ALA A 183 -24.86 -26.08 0.38
N VAL A 184 -24.76 -25.11 1.31
CA VAL A 184 -24.82 -25.39 2.76
C VAL A 184 -26.17 -25.99 3.16
N LEU A 185 -27.28 -25.47 2.63
CA LEU A 185 -28.63 -25.98 2.89
C LEU A 185 -28.81 -27.42 2.38
N LEU A 186 -28.33 -27.73 1.16
CA LEU A 186 -28.40 -29.08 0.60
C LEU A 186 -27.54 -30.08 1.37
N ILE A 187 -26.35 -29.67 1.84
CA ILE A 187 -25.50 -30.49 2.72
C ILE A 187 -26.21 -30.76 4.05
N LEU A 188 -26.83 -29.74 4.65
CA LEU A 188 -27.56 -29.87 5.91
C LEU A 188 -28.78 -30.79 5.78
N ILE A 189 -29.59 -30.62 4.72
CA ILE A 189 -30.72 -31.51 4.43
C ILE A 189 -30.25 -32.96 4.21
N THR A 190 -29.18 -33.15 3.43
CA THR A 190 -28.61 -34.48 3.18
C THR A 190 -28.11 -35.13 4.49
N CYS A 191 -27.45 -34.36 5.35
CA CYS A 191 -27.01 -34.80 6.67
C CYS A 191 -28.19 -35.23 7.55
N LEU A 192 -29.25 -34.41 7.63
CA LEU A 192 -30.46 -34.75 8.39
C LEU A 192 -31.14 -36.03 7.85
N MET A 193 -31.25 -36.17 6.53
CA MET A 193 -31.81 -37.37 5.90
C MET A 193 -30.97 -38.63 6.18
N CYS A 194 -29.64 -38.52 6.11
CA CYS A 194 -28.74 -39.62 6.49
C CYS A 194 -28.89 -40.00 7.97
N CYS A 195 -28.95 -39.02 8.88
CA CYS A 195 -29.20 -39.27 10.31
C CYS A 195 -30.57 -39.92 10.56
N PHE A 196 -31.61 -39.50 9.84
CA PHE A 196 -32.94 -40.10 9.91
C PHE A 196 -32.96 -41.55 9.39
N LEU A 197 -32.30 -41.81 8.25
CA LEU A 197 -32.14 -43.17 7.72
C LEU A 197 -31.32 -44.06 8.68
N VAL A 198 -30.25 -43.54 9.30
CA VAL A 198 -29.48 -44.28 10.32
C VAL A 198 -30.34 -44.59 11.55
N THR A 199 -31.15 -43.64 12.05
CA THR A 199 -32.03 -43.91 13.20
C THR A 199 -33.15 -44.90 12.86
N ILE A 200 -33.74 -44.84 11.67
CA ILE A 200 -34.70 -45.86 11.18
C ILE A 200 -34.02 -47.23 11.01
N CYS A 201 -32.84 -47.30 10.41
CA CYS A 201 -32.12 -48.56 10.24
C CYS A 201 -31.70 -49.16 11.58
N ARG A 202 -31.37 -48.35 12.60
CA ARG A 202 -31.15 -48.81 13.97
C ARG A 202 -32.44 -49.32 14.60
N ARG A 203 -33.56 -48.57 14.54
CA ARG A 203 -34.89 -49.03 15.00
C ARG A 203 -35.31 -50.34 14.35
N LYS A 204 -35.04 -50.52 13.05
CA LYS A 204 -35.35 -51.73 12.29
C LYS A 204 -34.48 -52.93 12.71
N LYS A 205 -33.18 -52.71 12.95
CA LYS A 205 -32.29 -53.75 13.53
C LYS A 205 -32.69 -54.14 14.95
N GLU A 206 -33.15 -53.19 15.77
CA GLU A 206 -33.68 -53.46 17.12
C GLU A 206 -34.86 -54.45 17.08
N GLY A 207 -35.76 -54.31 16.09
CA GLY A 207 -36.83 -55.27 15.84
C GLY A 207 -36.35 -56.64 15.38
N ASP A 208 -35.30 -56.69 14.55
CA ASP A 208 -34.73 -57.94 14.03
C ASP A 208 -34.03 -58.76 15.13
N TYR A 209 -33.33 -58.09 16.07
CA TYR A 209 -32.75 -58.74 17.24
C TYR A 209 -33.80 -59.39 18.15
N GLN A 210 -34.99 -58.79 18.30
CA GLN A 210 -36.10 -59.41 19.03
C GLN A 210 -36.58 -60.69 18.34
N VAL A 211 -36.78 -60.65 17.01
CA VAL A 211 -37.21 -61.82 16.22
C VAL A 211 -36.17 -62.94 16.28
N GLN A 212 -34.88 -62.63 16.16
CA GLN A 212 -33.83 -63.66 16.20
C GLN A 212 -33.63 -64.24 17.61
N ARG A 213 -33.80 -63.44 18.68
CA ARG A 213 -33.81 -63.94 20.07
C ARG A 213 -34.97 -64.91 20.31
N HIS A 214 -36.14 -64.60 19.75
CA HIS A 214 -37.32 -65.48 19.80
C HIS A 214 -37.11 -66.80 19.02
N ARG A 215 -36.26 -66.81 17.99
CA ARG A 215 -35.95 -68.03 17.20
C ARG A 215 -34.86 -68.90 17.83
N LEU A 216 -33.84 -68.29 18.46
CA LEU A 216 -32.74 -69.03 19.09
C LEU A 216 -33.16 -69.71 20.41
N GLY A 217 -34.16 -69.16 21.11
CA GLY A 217 -34.69 -69.72 22.36
C GLY A 217 -35.35 -71.10 22.27
N TYR A 218 -35.64 -71.60 21.06
CA TYR A 218 -36.30 -72.90 20.87
C TYR A 218 -35.35 -74.12 20.86
N TYR A 219 -34.03 -73.92 20.81
CA TYR A 219 -33.06 -75.01 20.58
C TYR A 219 -32.40 -75.59 21.85
N LEU A 220 -32.86 -75.22 23.05
CA LEU A 220 -32.32 -75.79 24.30
C LEU A 220 -33.35 -76.19 25.39
N PRO A 221 -34.32 -77.09 25.12
CA PRO A 221 -35.11 -77.74 26.15
C PRO A 221 -34.57 -79.12 26.57
N HIS A 222 -34.60 -79.39 27.88
CA HIS A 222 -34.65 -80.72 28.52
C HIS A 222 -33.74 -81.85 28.01
N LEU A 223 -32.55 -81.96 28.62
CA LEU A 223 -31.97 -83.26 28.94
C LEU A 223 -32.34 -83.62 30.40
N ASP A 224 -33.60 -84.06 30.57
CA ASP A 224 -34.16 -84.47 31.86
C ASP A 224 -33.92 -85.98 32.08
N LEU A 225 -32.82 -86.31 32.76
CA LEU A 225 -32.44 -87.71 33.00
C LEU A 225 -33.15 -88.29 34.23
N ARG A 226 -34.43 -88.59 34.02
CA ARG A 226 -35.38 -89.30 34.89
C ARG A 226 -34.82 -90.60 35.52
N LYS A 227 -34.98 -90.74 36.85
CA LYS A 227 -34.79 -91.97 37.68
C LYS A 227 -33.33 -92.44 37.82
N PHE A 228 -32.93 -93.35 38.73
CA PHE A 228 -33.63 -94.35 39.55
C PHE A 228 -33.08 -94.36 41.02
N PRO A 229 -33.37 -95.38 41.84
CA PRO A 229 -34.62 -95.53 42.61
C PRO A 229 -34.44 -95.31 44.12
#